data_AF-A0A2P6QY08-F1
#
_entry.id   AF-A0A2P6QY08-F1
#
_cell.length_a   1.000
_cell.length_b   1.000
_cell.length_c   1.000
_cell.angle_alpha   90.00
_cell.angle_beta   90.00
_cell.angle_gamma   90.00
#
_symmetry.space_group_name_H-M   'P 1'
#
loop_
_entity.id
_entity.type
_entity.pdbx_description
1 polymer ?
#
loop_
_entity_poly.entity_id
_entity_poly.type
_entity_poly.pdbx_seq_one_letter_code
_entity_poly.pdbx_strand_id
1 'polypeptide(L)'
;MGRKQEPYDEVLTKMMDAVKCSIVEIADKLSNDFLNAYMLLESIMFIFPIKLIVKTCGVTTPLSLLKPLLDEAKDLKLFPNDVVYTRGSFIFPHLQDK
;
A
#
# COMPACT_ATOMS: atom_id res chain seq x y z
N MET A 1 9.07 -8.29 -26.11
CA MET A 1 7.65 -8.73 -26.01
C MET A 1 7.07 -7.95 -24.83
N GLY A 2 6.50 -6.78 -25.12
CA GLY A 2 6.08 -5.82 -24.09
C GLY A 2 4.87 -6.36 -23.34
N ARG A 3 5.01 -6.54 -22.02
CA ARG A 3 3.85 -6.83 -21.18
C ARG A 3 3.07 -5.54 -21.02
N LYS A 4 1.80 -5.61 -21.42
CA LYS A 4 0.83 -4.54 -21.26
C LYS A 4 0.76 -4.20 -19.77
N GLN A 5 0.71 -2.90 -19.47
CA GLN A 5 0.20 -2.38 -18.21
C GLN A 5 -1.22 -2.95 -18.05
N GLU A 6 -1.37 -3.97 -17.22
CA GLU A 6 -2.69 -4.40 -16.77
C GLU A 6 -3.27 -3.27 -15.92
N PRO A 7 -4.58 -2.99 -15.98
CA PRO A 7 -5.17 -2.04 -15.07
C PRO A 7 -5.01 -2.64 -13.67
N TYR A 8 -4.15 -2.03 -12.85
CA TYR A 8 -4.15 -2.29 -11.42
C TYR A 8 -5.58 -2.12 -10.93
N ASP A 9 -5.95 -2.88 -9.90
CA ASP A 9 -7.25 -2.72 -9.27
C ASP A 9 -7.52 -1.22 -9.03
N GLU A 10 -8.65 -0.73 -9.54
CA GLU A 10 -9.04 0.67 -9.48
C GLU A 10 -9.06 1.14 -8.02
N VAL A 11 -9.46 0.25 -7.11
CA VAL A 11 -9.45 0.46 -5.67
C VAL A 11 -8.03 0.67 -5.16
N LEU A 12 -7.10 -0.23 -5.49
CA LEU A 12 -5.71 -0.14 -5.04
C LEU A 12 -5.03 1.11 -5.57
N THR A 13 -5.28 1.47 -6.83
CA THR A 13 -4.74 2.69 -7.45
C THR A 13 -5.21 3.92 -6.70
N LYS A 14 -6.53 4.04 -6.49
CA LYS A 14 -7.14 5.15 -5.74
C LYS A 14 -6.61 5.25 -4.30
N MET A 15 -6.39 4.11 -3.65
CA MET A 15 -5.81 4.05 -2.30
C MET A 15 -4.37 4.56 -2.28
N MET A 16 -3.55 4.18 -3.26
CA MET A 16 -2.17 4.65 -3.35
C MET A 16 -2.10 6.15 -3.70
N ASP A 17 -2.99 6.62 -4.58
CA ASP A 17 -3.09 8.05 -4.92
C ASP A 17 -3.42 8.91 -3.70
N ALA A 18 -4.27 8.40 -2.79
CA ALA A 18 -4.62 9.09 -1.53
C ALA A 18 -3.40 9.32 -0.61
N VAL A 19 -2.34 8.50 -0.76
CA VAL A 19 -1.07 8.66 -0.04
C VAL A 19 0.05 9.22 -0.90
N LYS A 20 -0.27 9.86 -2.03
CA LYS A 20 0.72 10.42 -2.98
C LYS A 20 1.74 9.38 -3.46
N CYS A 21 1.31 8.13 -3.60
CA CYS A 21 2.13 7.04 -4.08
C CYS A 21 1.48 6.39 -5.31
N SER A 22 2.26 5.69 -6.12
CA SER A 22 1.74 5.02 -7.32
C SER A 22 2.33 3.62 -7.45
N ILE A 23 1.50 2.69 -7.93
CA ILE A 23 1.93 1.34 -8.25
C ILE A 23 2.74 1.40 -9.54
N VAL A 24 3.98 0.90 -9.48
CA VAL A 24 4.89 0.86 -10.63
C VAL A 24 4.71 -0.45 -11.37
N GLU A 25 4.71 -1.57 -10.66
CA GLU A 25 4.58 -2.92 -11.23
C GLU A 25 4.15 -3.95 -10.18
N ILE A 26 3.64 -5.09 -10.65
CA ILE A 26 3.46 -6.30 -9.84
C ILE A 26 4.81 -7.02 -9.76
N ALA A 27 5.22 -7.40 -8.54
CA ALA A 27 6.41 -8.19 -8.33
C ALA A 27 6.11 -9.68 -8.52
N ASP A 28 6.01 -10.12 -9.78
CA ASP A 28 5.63 -11.51 -10.16
C ASP A 28 6.46 -12.59 -9.47
N LYS A 29 7.76 -12.34 -9.29
CA LYS A 29 8.67 -13.31 -8.65
C LYS A 29 8.38 -13.53 -7.16
N LEU A 30 7.70 -12.59 -6.52
CA LEU A 30 7.29 -12.68 -5.12
C LEU A 30 5.82 -13.06 -4.98
N SER A 31 5.02 -12.81 -6.03
CA SER A 31 3.59 -13.07 -6.01
C SER A 31 3.28 -14.55 -6.24
N ASN A 32 2.23 -15.03 -5.60
CA ASN A 32 1.71 -16.39 -5.70
C ASN A 32 0.23 -16.41 -5.29
N ASP A 33 -0.38 -17.59 -5.24
CA ASP A 33 -1.81 -17.77 -4.93
C ASP A 33 -2.28 -17.16 -3.59
N PHE A 34 -1.35 -16.85 -2.68
CA PHE A 34 -1.65 -16.29 -1.35
C PHE A 34 -1.01 -14.93 -1.10
N LEU A 35 -0.28 -14.38 -2.08
CA LEU A 35 0.45 -13.13 -1.93
C LEU A 35 0.44 -12.36 -3.24
N ASN A 36 -0.09 -11.15 -3.21
CA ASN A 36 0.13 -10.15 -4.25
C ASN A 36 1.16 -9.14 -3.75
N ALA A 37 2.31 -9.08 -4.42
CA ALA A 37 3.39 -8.16 -4.10
C ALA A 37 3.46 -7.05 -5.16
N TYR A 38 3.52 -5.80 -4.71
CA TYR A 38 3.56 -4.62 -5.58
C TYR A 38 4.79 -3.78 -5.29
N MET A 39 5.48 -3.37 -6.35
CA MET A 39 6.49 -2.32 -6.27
C MET A 39 5.82 -0.97 -6.50
N LEU A 40 6.04 -0.05 -5.57
CA LEU A 40 5.63 1.34 -5.65
C LEU A 40 6.87 2.19 -5.90
N LEU A 41 6.70 3.43 -6.35
CA LEU A 41 7.82 4.33 -6.74
C LEU A 41 9.02 4.30 -5.80
N GLU A 42 8.81 4.53 -4.50
CA GLU A 42 9.85 4.43 -3.47
C GLU A 42 9.40 3.55 -2.30
N SER A 43 8.53 2.58 -2.55
CA SER A 43 7.78 1.88 -1.48
C SER A 43 7.38 0.48 -1.94
N ILE A 44 6.89 -0.34 -1.01
CA ILE A 44 6.42 -1.70 -1.30
C ILE A 44 5.09 -1.98 -0.60
N MET A 45 4.27 -2.81 -1.23
CA MET A 45 3.00 -3.27 -0.67
C MET A 45 2.84 -4.78 -0.87
N PHE A 46 2.35 -5.46 0.17
CA PHE A 46 2.04 -6.89 0.17
C PHE A 46 0.61 -7.11 0.64
N ILE A 47 -0.16 -7.83 -0.17
CA ILE A 47 -1.54 -8.21 0.14
C ILE A 47 -1.59 -9.72 0.30
N PHE A 48 -2.03 -10.16 1.47
CA PHE A 48 -2.39 -11.54 1.80
C PHE A 48 -3.91 -11.61 2.00
N PRO A 49 -4.52 -12.81 2.01
CA PRO A 49 -5.98 -12.96 2.14
C PRO A 49 -6.64 -12.18 3.29
N ILE A 50 -5.92 -12.00 4.41
CA ILE A 50 -6.42 -11.30 5.61
C ILE A 50 -5.41 -10.32 6.21
N LYS A 51 -4.41 -9.88 5.41
CA LYS A 51 -3.36 -8.97 5.91
C LYS A 51 -2.84 -8.08 4.78
N LEU A 52 -2.81 -6.78 5.04
CA LEU A 52 -2.13 -5.80 4.21
C LEU A 52 -0.88 -5.30 4.93
N ILE A 53 0.25 -5.25 4.22
CA ILE A 53 1.48 -4.61 4.70
C ILE A 53 1.88 -3.56 3.67
N VAL A 54 2.05 -2.32 4.13
CA VAL A 54 2.58 -1.22 3.30
C VAL A 54 3.79 -0.64 4.00
N LYS A 55 4.90 -0.55 3.28
CA LYS A 55 6.12 0.10 3.76
C LYS A 55 6.46 1.23 2.82
N THR A 56 6.44 2.44 3.36
CA THR A 56 6.77 3.66 2.62
C THR A 56 8.06 4.32 3.12
N CYS A 57 8.56 5.28 2.34
CA CYS A 57 9.66 6.15 2.74
C CYS A 57 9.37 7.61 2.35
N GLY A 58 10.36 8.48 2.55
CA GLY A 58 10.29 9.89 2.18
C GLY A 58 9.35 10.70 3.09
N VAL A 59 8.49 11.49 2.47
CA VAL A 59 7.48 12.36 3.13
C VAL A 59 6.06 11.78 3.04
N THR A 60 5.93 10.54 2.57
CA THR A 60 4.65 9.85 2.46
C THR A 60 3.98 9.76 3.82
N THR A 61 2.66 9.98 3.90
CA THR A 61 1.88 9.88 5.14
C THR A 61 1.08 8.57 5.16
N PRO A 62 1.70 7.40 5.48
CA PRO A 62 1.04 6.10 5.36
C PRO A 62 -0.21 5.93 6.25
N LEU A 63 -0.35 6.70 7.34
CA LEU A 63 -1.55 6.68 8.16
C LEU A 63 -2.79 7.24 7.44
N SER A 64 -2.60 8.09 6.42
CA SER A 64 -3.69 8.58 5.57
C SER A 64 -4.34 7.45 4.76
N LEU A 65 -3.65 6.31 4.58
CA LEU A 65 -4.20 5.10 3.96
C LEU A 65 -5.25 4.41 4.83
N LEU A 66 -5.21 4.60 6.14
CA LEU A 66 -6.03 3.83 7.08
C LEU A 66 -7.53 4.00 6.79
N LYS A 67 -7.98 5.23 6.55
CA LYS A 67 -9.40 5.49 6.26
C LYS A 67 -9.87 4.79 4.97
N PRO A 68 -9.28 5.03 3.79
CA PRO A 68 -9.74 4.37 2.57
C PRO A 68 -9.61 2.84 2.67
N LEU A 69 -8.56 2.32 3.32
CA LEU A 69 -8.45 0.87 3.56
C LEU A 69 -9.62 0.31 4.38
N LEU A 70 -10.02 0.99 5.46
CA LEU A 70 -11.12 0.55 6.30
C LEU A 70 -12.47 0.68 5.61
N ASP A 71 -12.64 1.68 4.76
CA ASP A 71 -13.84 1.84 3.93
C ASP A 71 -13.99 0.65 2.97
N GLU A 72 -12.92 0.26 2.26
CA GLU A 72 -12.91 -0.91 1.37
C GLU A 72 -13.09 -2.24 2.14
N ALA A 73 -12.44 -2.39 3.29
CA ALA A 73 -12.58 -3.58 4.13
C ALA A 73 -14.04 -3.77 4.61
N LYS A 74 -14.73 -2.68 4.92
CA LYS A 74 -16.13 -2.69 5.35
C LYS A 74 -17.05 -3.24 4.26
N ASP A 75 -16.83 -2.88 3.00
CA ASP A 75 -17.61 -3.38 1.86
C ASP A 75 -17.39 -4.89 1.65
N LEU A 76 -16.20 -5.38 2.01
CA LEU A 76 -15.86 -6.81 2.06
C LEU A 76 -16.32 -7.52 3.34
N LYS A 77 -16.98 -6.81 4.27
CA LYS A 77 -17.38 -7.30 5.61
C LYS A 77 -16.19 -7.81 6.44
N LEU A 78 -15.01 -7.24 6.20
CA LEU A 78 -13.80 -7.48 6.97
C LEU A 78 -13.64 -6.38 8.02
N PHE A 79 -13.18 -6.79 9.21
CA PHE A 79 -12.87 -5.87 10.30
C PHE A 79 -11.43 -6.11 10.74
N PRO A 80 -10.64 -5.04 10.97
CA PRO A 80 -9.28 -5.19 11.44
C PRO A 80 -9.28 -5.83 12.82
N ASN A 81 -8.61 -6.98 12.94
CA ASN A 81 -8.36 -7.59 14.24
C ASN A 81 -7.15 -6.95 14.95
N ASP A 82 -6.15 -6.53 14.17
CA ASP A 82 -4.93 -5.91 14.67
C ASP A 82 -4.40 -4.88 13.66
N VAL A 83 -3.80 -3.81 14.16
CA VAL A 83 -3.20 -2.74 13.36
C VAL A 83 -1.86 -2.36 13.98
N VAL A 84 -0.78 -2.65 13.26
CA VAL A 84 0.58 -2.35 13.70
C VAL A 84 1.15 -1.23 12.84
N TYR A 85 1.48 -0.10 13.48
CA TYR A 85 2.24 0.98 12.85
C TYR A 85 3.59 1.13 13.54
N THR A 86 4.66 1.03 12.75
CA THR A 86 6.03 1.22 13.23
C THR A 86 6.78 2.16 12.30
N ARG A 87 7.59 3.04 12.86
CA ARG A 87 8.56 3.84 12.12
C ARG A 87 9.85 3.97 12.93
N GLY A 88 10.98 4.11 12.23
CA GLY A 88 12.20 4.65 12.83
C GLY A 88 12.09 6.16 13.05
N SER A 89 13.05 6.74 13.77
CA SER A 89 13.19 8.19 13.90
C SER A 89 13.48 8.84 12.55
N PHE A 90 12.86 9.99 12.27
CA PHE A 90 13.14 10.74 11.05
C PHE A 90 14.46 11.48 11.22
N ILE A 91 15.28 11.49 10.16
CA ILE A 91 16.51 12.30 10.12
C ILE A 91 16.13 13.80 10.14
N PHE A 92 15.08 14.17 9.41
CA PHE A 92 14.55 15.54 9.35
C PHE A 92 13.04 15.55 9.64
N PRO A 93 12.62 15.51 10.92
CA PRO A 93 11.20 15.44 11.30
C PRO A 93 10.36 16.61 10.79
N HIS A 94 10.96 17.79 10.62
CA HIS A 94 10.26 19.01 10.17
C HIS A 94 9.86 18.98 8.69
N LEU A 95 10.36 18.03 7.89
CA LEU A 95 9.97 17.84 6.49
C LEU A 95 8.76 16.92 6.33
N GLN A 96 8.26 16.34 7.42
CA GLN A 96 7.07 15.50 7.38
C GLN A 96 5.84 16.40 7.54
N ASP A 97 4.97 16.42 6.53
CA ASP A 97 3.68 17.11 6.60
C ASP A 97 2.88 16.61 7.82
N LYS A 98 2.19 17.53 8.51
CA LYS A 98 1.26 17.18 9.59
C LYS A 98 -0.08 16.70 9.04
#